data_AF-A0A2D8KNX8-F1
#
_entry.id   AF-A0A2D8KNX8-F1
#
_cell.length_a   1.000
_cell.length_b   1.000
_cell.length_c   1.000
_cell.angle_alpha   90.00
_cell.angle_beta   90.00
_cell.angle_gamma   90.00
#
_symmetry.space_group_name_H-M   'P 1'
#
loop_
_entity.id
_entity.type
_entity.pdbx_description
1 polymer ?
#
loop_
_entity_poly.entity_id
_entity_poly.type
_entity_poly.pdbx_seq_one_letter_code
_entity_poly.pdbx_strand_id
1 'polypeptide(L)'
;MANILDIFRTHVGNELVEKTFEETGLNPKEIHRAYIFTLPFVLSVHRSKCDQGTNHSKEFASELEKIQLTNLPKLKETGEKIFANMFSSARQEKIIALSRDLGISEKSLEKILKISCGLIFAILSQISSRKNLKREDHCKLLDSLSGVNAVYEQDVAKLFTQHDDSGNLIHTEEEIALGSDENEDDESILGGYAGGR
;
A
#
# COMPACT_ATOMS: atom_id res chain seq x y z
N MET A 1 -14.70 7.53 3.11
CA MET A 1 -13.33 8.05 3.25
C MET A 1 -12.41 6.93 3.63
N ALA A 2 -11.83 6.29 2.61
CA ALA A 2 -10.80 5.29 2.77
C ALA A 2 -9.55 5.91 3.42
N ASN A 3 -8.97 5.21 4.39
CA ASN A 3 -7.71 5.55 5.04
C ASN A 3 -6.75 4.36 4.99
N ILE A 4 -5.51 4.53 5.45
CA ILE A 4 -4.48 3.50 5.37
C ILE A 4 -4.88 2.17 6.01
N LEU A 5 -5.70 2.18 7.07
CA LEU A 5 -6.10 0.96 7.78
C LEU A 5 -7.17 0.18 7.01
N ASP A 6 -7.82 0.80 6.01
CA ASP A 6 -8.76 0.10 5.14
C ASP A 6 -8.07 -0.97 4.26
N ILE A 7 -6.74 -0.94 4.14
CA ILE A 7 -5.98 -2.03 3.50
C ILE A 7 -6.29 -3.39 4.13
N PHE A 8 -6.54 -3.45 5.45
CA PHE A 8 -6.87 -4.71 6.15
C PHE A 8 -8.25 -5.26 5.83
N ARG A 9 -9.05 -4.53 5.04
CA ARG A 9 -10.34 -5.01 4.51
C ARG A 9 -10.20 -5.57 3.10
N THR A 10 -8.98 -5.62 2.54
CA THR A 10 -8.72 -6.08 1.18
C THR A 10 -7.83 -7.32 1.15
N HIS A 11 -7.73 -7.94 -0.03
CA HIS A 11 -6.84 -9.07 -0.26
C HIS A 11 -5.37 -8.73 0.05
N VAL A 12 -4.91 -7.55 -0.38
CA VAL A 12 -3.56 -7.04 -0.09
C VAL A 12 -3.29 -7.00 1.41
N GLY A 13 -4.26 -6.56 2.22
CA GLY A 13 -4.09 -6.53 3.68
C GLY A 13 -4.02 -7.92 4.31
N ASN A 14 -4.80 -8.88 3.82
CA ASN A 14 -4.74 -10.27 4.29
C ASN A 14 -3.37 -10.89 3.98
N GLU A 15 -2.87 -10.70 2.77
CA GLU A 15 -1.57 -11.22 2.35
C GLU A 15 -0.42 -10.52 3.11
N LEU A 16 -0.54 -9.22 3.37
CA LEU A 16 0.39 -8.49 4.21
C LEU A 16 0.48 -9.11 5.62
N VAL A 17 -0.67 -9.47 6.21
CA VAL A 17 -0.72 -10.10 7.54
C VAL A 17 -0.12 -11.51 7.50
N GLU A 18 -0.45 -12.31 6.49
CA GLU A 18 0.07 -13.67 6.32
C GLU A 18 1.59 -13.68 6.15
N LYS A 19 2.12 -12.87 5.23
CA LYS A 19 3.58 -12.77 5.02
C LYS A 19 4.29 -12.20 6.25
N THR A 20 3.65 -11.29 6.98
CA THR A 20 4.23 -10.76 8.23
C THR A 20 4.29 -11.84 9.32
N PHE A 21 3.32 -12.76 9.36
CA PHE A 21 3.36 -13.92 10.23
C PHE A 21 4.57 -14.80 9.90
N GLU A 22 4.83 -15.09 8.62
CA GLU A 22 6.01 -15.86 8.19
C GLU A 22 7.33 -15.23 8.65
N GLU A 23 7.42 -13.90 8.64
CA GLU A 23 8.63 -13.16 9.05
C GLU A 23 8.79 -13.01 10.56
N THR A 24 7.69 -12.94 11.32
CA THR A 24 7.73 -12.52 12.73
C THR A 24 7.28 -13.59 13.72
N GLY A 25 6.57 -14.63 13.25
CA GLY A 25 5.92 -15.63 14.08
C GLY A 25 4.76 -15.11 14.94
N LEU A 26 4.40 -13.84 14.80
CA LEU A 26 3.31 -13.21 15.57
C LEU A 26 1.96 -13.64 15.04
N ASN A 27 1.00 -13.93 15.91
CA ASN A 27 -0.33 -14.29 15.44
C ASN A 27 -1.02 -13.09 14.75
N PRO A 28 -2.05 -13.33 13.90
CA PRO A 28 -2.71 -12.26 13.15
C PRO A 28 -3.23 -11.10 14.00
N LYS A 29 -3.70 -11.35 15.22
CA LYS A 29 -4.20 -10.29 16.12
C LYS A 29 -3.06 -9.37 16.59
N GLU A 30 -1.91 -9.94 16.90
CA GLU A 30 -0.71 -9.19 17.28
C GLU A 30 -0.18 -8.35 16.10
N ILE A 31 -0.20 -8.94 14.89
CA ILE A 31 0.18 -8.24 13.66
C ILE A 31 -0.74 -7.05 13.39
N HIS A 32 -2.06 -7.25 13.46
CA HIS A 32 -3.02 -6.15 13.31
C HIS A 32 -2.81 -5.06 14.35
N ARG A 33 -2.64 -5.43 15.63
CA ARG A 33 -2.36 -4.46 16.71
C ARG A 33 -1.09 -3.66 16.41
N ALA A 34 -0.04 -4.31 15.94
CA ALA A 34 1.20 -3.64 15.56
C ALA A 34 0.95 -2.67 14.40
N TYR A 35 0.27 -3.08 13.34
CA TYR A 35 0.01 -2.22 12.18
C TYR A 35 -0.94 -1.05 12.46
N ILE A 36 -1.96 -1.24 13.30
CA ILE A 36 -2.85 -0.18 13.78
C ILE A 36 -2.03 0.92 14.47
N PHE A 37 -0.91 0.57 15.10
CA PHE A 37 0.03 1.54 15.66
C PHE A 37 1.01 2.08 14.60
N THR A 38 1.71 1.21 13.88
CA THR A 38 2.86 1.61 13.05
C THR A 38 2.46 2.38 11.79
N LEU A 39 1.34 2.04 11.13
CA LEU A 39 0.94 2.73 9.89
C LEU A 39 0.54 4.19 10.16
N PRO A 40 -0.35 4.50 11.13
CA PRO A 40 -0.64 5.88 11.46
C PRO A 40 0.57 6.62 12.03
N PHE A 41 1.42 5.94 12.81
CA PHE A 41 2.65 6.54 13.33
C PHE A 41 3.57 7.00 12.19
N VAL A 42 3.87 6.13 11.23
CA VAL A 42 4.73 6.47 10.07
C VAL A 42 4.11 7.60 9.26
N LEU A 43 2.80 7.55 8.98
CA LEU A 43 2.09 8.62 8.29
C LEU A 43 2.19 9.97 9.01
N SER A 44 2.01 9.98 10.32
CA SER A 44 2.07 11.22 11.13
C SER A 44 3.44 11.89 11.02
N VAL A 45 4.51 11.09 10.97
CA VAL A 45 5.88 11.60 10.83
C VAL A 45 6.08 12.23 9.45
N HIS A 46 5.63 11.58 8.38
CA HIS A 46 5.66 12.17 7.03
C HIS A 46 4.78 13.43 6.94
N ARG A 47 3.62 13.44 7.59
CA ARG A 47 2.72 14.59 7.59
C ARG A 47 3.33 15.79 8.31
N SER A 48 4.06 15.57 9.41
CA SER A 48 4.75 16.65 10.13
C SER A 48 5.84 17.34 9.28
N LYS A 49 6.52 16.58 8.41
CA LYS A 49 7.49 17.13 7.46
C LYS A 49 6.83 18.02 6.37
N CYS A 50 5.55 17.77 6.04
CA CYS A 50 4.78 18.64 5.15
C CYS A 50 4.58 20.04 5.77
N ASP A 51 4.23 20.10 7.06
CA ASP A 51 4.06 21.38 7.78
C ASP A 51 5.38 22.17 7.86
N GLN A 52 6.50 21.46 7.92
CA GLN A 52 7.84 22.06 7.93
C GLN A 52 8.32 22.54 6.56
N GLY A 53 7.53 22.34 5.50
CA GLY A 53 7.94 22.74 4.16
C GLY A 53 9.13 21.95 3.63
N THR A 54 9.26 20.67 3.98
CA THR A 54 10.25 19.77 3.35
C THR A 54 9.72 19.24 2.02
N ASN A 55 10.58 19.11 1.01
CA ASN A 55 10.20 18.50 -0.27
C ASN A 55 10.31 16.97 -0.20
N HIS A 56 9.16 16.29 -0.25
CA HIS A 56 9.07 14.83 -0.21
C HIS A 56 9.34 14.16 -1.57
N SER A 57 9.36 14.93 -2.67
CA SER A 57 9.41 14.35 -4.03
C SER A 57 10.67 13.53 -4.32
N LYS A 58 11.79 13.88 -3.67
CA LYS A 58 13.06 13.13 -3.82
C LYS A 58 13.08 11.85 -3.01
N GLU A 59 12.25 11.76 -1.98
CA GLU A 59 12.16 10.53 -1.19
C GLU A 59 11.45 9.46 -2.06
N PHE A 60 10.44 9.83 -2.87
CA PHE A 60 9.64 8.98 -3.79
C PHE A 60 10.43 8.50 -5.02
N ALA A 61 11.35 7.56 -4.83
CA ALA A 61 12.12 6.97 -5.91
C ALA A 61 11.21 6.18 -6.88
N SER A 62 11.49 6.31 -8.19
CA SER A 62 10.76 5.64 -9.27
C SER A 62 10.83 4.11 -9.19
N GLU A 63 11.88 3.58 -8.57
CA GLU A 63 12.05 2.15 -8.30
C GLU A 63 10.93 1.59 -7.40
N LEU A 64 10.29 2.46 -6.60
CA LEU A 64 9.25 2.06 -5.65
C LEU A 64 7.85 2.07 -6.27
N GLU A 65 7.69 2.71 -7.42
CA GLU A 65 6.43 2.75 -8.19
C GLU A 65 6.05 1.35 -8.71
N LYS A 66 7.00 0.43 -8.80
CA LYS A 66 6.79 -0.93 -9.32
C LYS A 66 6.69 -1.98 -8.22
N ILE A 67 6.81 -1.59 -6.96
CA ILE A 67 6.73 -2.55 -5.85
C ILE A 67 5.27 -2.92 -5.64
N GLN A 68 4.95 -4.19 -5.87
CA GLN A 68 3.67 -4.75 -5.42
C GLN A 68 3.57 -4.62 -3.91
N LEU A 69 2.41 -4.17 -3.42
CA LEU A 69 2.16 -4.01 -1.98
C LEU A 69 2.17 -5.35 -1.21
N THR A 70 2.16 -6.45 -1.94
CA THR A 70 2.23 -7.84 -1.45
C THR A 70 3.68 -8.35 -1.39
N ASN A 71 4.66 -7.66 -1.98
CA ASN A 71 6.06 -8.05 -1.98
C ASN A 71 6.78 -7.63 -0.67
N LEU A 72 6.52 -8.38 0.40
CA LEU A 72 7.03 -8.10 1.74
C LEU A 72 8.57 -7.95 1.81
N PRO A 73 9.38 -8.83 1.18
CA PRO A 73 10.84 -8.65 1.20
C PRO A 73 11.28 -7.30 0.64
N LYS A 74 10.67 -6.86 -0.47
CA LYS A 74 11.03 -5.58 -1.09
C LYS A 74 10.53 -4.39 -0.30
N LEU A 75 9.34 -4.49 0.29
CA LEU A 75 8.81 -3.49 1.22
C LEU A 75 9.72 -3.33 2.43
N LYS A 76 10.16 -4.43 3.03
CA LYS A 76 11.07 -4.41 4.18
C LYS A 76 12.43 -3.82 3.82
N GLU A 77 13.05 -4.24 2.72
CA GLU A 77 14.36 -3.71 2.27
C GLU A 77 14.30 -2.19 2.02
N THR A 78 13.24 -1.74 1.37
CA THR A 78 12.99 -0.31 1.11
C THR A 78 12.75 0.43 2.42
N GLY A 79 11.89 -0.15 3.25
CA GLY A 79 11.49 0.38 4.52
C GLY A 79 12.62 0.52 5.53
N GLU A 80 13.62 -0.36 5.48
CA GLU A 80 14.85 -0.25 6.27
C GLU A 80 15.61 1.04 5.98
N LYS A 81 15.79 1.37 4.70
CA LYS A 81 16.47 2.60 4.26
C LYS A 81 15.67 3.83 4.68
N ILE A 82 14.34 3.78 4.51
CA ILE A 82 13.44 4.88 4.90
C ILE A 82 13.46 5.07 6.41
N PHE A 83 13.33 4.00 7.18
CA PHE A 83 13.33 4.04 8.64
C PHE A 83 14.63 4.63 9.19
N ALA A 84 15.78 4.22 8.63
CA ALA A 84 17.08 4.77 8.98
C ALA A 84 17.20 6.27 8.67
N ASN A 85 16.66 6.73 7.54
CA ASN A 85 16.70 8.13 7.14
C ASN A 85 15.69 9.00 7.89
N MET A 86 14.54 8.45 8.27
CA MET A 86 13.47 9.18 8.97
C MET A 86 13.74 9.38 10.46
N PHE A 87 14.42 8.42 11.09
CA PHE A 87 14.58 8.39 12.53
C PHE A 87 16.07 8.26 12.89
N SER A 88 16.59 9.20 13.68
CA SER A 88 17.89 9.02 14.35
C SER A 88 17.89 7.75 15.21
N SER A 89 19.04 7.09 15.40
CA SER A 89 19.14 5.85 16.21
C SER A 89 18.48 5.96 17.59
N ALA A 90 18.70 7.06 18.31
CA ALA A 90 18.07 7.30 19.62
C ALA A 90 16.53 7.41 19.57
N ARG A 91 15.98 7.82 18.42
CA ARG A 91 14.52 7.86 18.19
C ARG A 91 14.00 6.49 17.81
N GLN A 92 14.75 5.73 17.01
CA GLN A 92 14.41 4.34 16.69
C GLN A 92 14.31 3.49 17.96
N GLU A 93 15.29 3.57 18.85
CA GLU A 93 15.27 2.85 20.15
C GLU A 93 14.02 3.18 20.97
N LYS A 94 13.65 4.47 21.05
CA LYS A 94 12.44 4.91 21.77
C LYS A 94 11.15 4.38 21.17
N ILE A 95 11.05 4.33 19.84
CA ILE A 95 9.88 3.80 19.15
C ILE A 95 9.80 2.29 19.36
N ILE A 96 10.93 1.59 19.24
CA ILE A 96 11.01 0.14 19.41
C ILE A 96 10.68 -0.26 20.86
N ALA A 97 11.02 0.58 21.85
CA ALA A 97 10.67 0.35 23.25
C ALA A 97 9.15 0.30 23.50
N LEU A 98 8.31 0.85 22.61
CA LEU A 98 6.85 0.74 22.67
C LEU A 98 6.34 -0.68 22.38
N SER A 99 7.22 -1.61 21.97
CA SER A 99 6.86 -3.01 21.77
C SER A 99 6.29 -3.64 23.06
N ARG A 100 6.72 -3.16 24.22
CA ARG A 100 6.23 -3.58 25.54
C ARG A 100 4.74 -3.27 25.71
N ASP A 101 4.33 -2.07 25.33
CA ASP A 101 2.92 -1.64 25.40
C ASP A 101 2.05 -2.40 24.39
N LEU A 102 2.66 -2.76 23.26
CA LEU A 102 2.02 -3.59 22.23
C LEU A 102 2.10 -5.09 22.53
N GLY A 103 2.71 -5.51 23.64
CA GLY A 103 2.85 -6.93 24.00
C GLY A 103 3.54 -7.78 22.93
N ILE A 104 4.50 -7.22 22.18
CA ILE A 104 5.27 -7.94 21.15
C ILE A 104 6.78 -7.71 21.35
N SER A 105 7.59 -8.55 20.72
CA SER A 105 9.05 -8.40 20.80
C SER A 105 9.54 -7.14 20.09
N GLU A 106 10.61 -6.52 20.61
CA GLU A 106 11.26 -5.36 19.99
C GLU A 106 11.68 -5.65 18.55
N LYS A 107 12.24 -6.85 18.30
CA LYS A 107 12.62 -7.34 16.97
C LYS A 107 11.42 -7.43 16.01
N SER A 108 10.28 -7.91 16.50
CA SER A 108 9.06 -8.01 15.68
C SER A 108 8.49 -6.63 15.37
N LEU A 109 8.44 -5.72 16.36
CA LEU A 109 7.98 -4.35 16.14
C LEU A 109 8.89 -3.62 15.14
N GLU A 110 10.21 -3.76 15.27
CA GLU A 110 11.17 -3.17 14.34
C GLU A 110 10.94 -3.65 12.90
N LYS A 111 10.74 -4.97 12.69
CA LYS A 111 10.39 -5.52 11.37
C LYS A 111 9.10 -4.90 10.83
N ILE A 112 8.06 -4.83 11.65
CA ILE A 112 6.75 -4.28 11.24
C ILE A 112 6.84 -2.79 10.94
N LEU A 113 7.62 -2.01 11.70
CA LEU A 113 7.91 -0.60 11.42
C LEU A 113 8.60 -0.44 10.07
N LYS A 114 9.61 -1.25 9.77
CA LYS A 114 10.30 -1.24 8.48
C LYS A 114 9.32 -1.56 7.35
N ILE A 115 8.54 -2.63 7.47
CA ILE A 115 7.50 -2.95 6.47
C ILE A 115 6.51 -1.80 6.31
N SER A 116 6.07 -1.19 7.42
CA SER A 116 5.16 -0.04 7.41
C SER A 116 5.75 1.15 6.68
N CYS A 117 7.02 1.49 6.93
CA CYS A 117 7.75 2.50 6.17
C CYS A 117 7.75 2.17 4.68
N GLY A 118 8.14 0.95 4.29
CA GLY A 118 8.13 0.54 2.89
C GLY A 118 6.74 0.64 2.24
N LEU A 119 5.71 0.19 2.94
CA LEU A 119 4.33 0.17 2.46
C LEU A 119 3.78 1.58 2.22
N ILE A 120 3.86 2.46 3.22
CA ILE A 120 3.44 3.86 3.09
C ILE A 120 4.13 4.49 1.89
N PHE A 121 5.42 4.20 1.74
CA PHE A 121 6.24 4.85 0.75
C PHE A 121 6.00 4.32 -0.67
N ALA A 122 5.74 3.02 -0.82
CA ALA A 122 5.30 2.41 -2.06
C ALA A 122 3.94 2.99 -2.50
N ILE A 123 2.98 3.14 -1.58
CA ILE A 123 1.67 3.76 -1.85
C ILE A 123 1.84 5.19 -2.36
N LEU A 124 2.64 5.99 -1.64
CA LEU A 124 2.89 7.37 -2.01
C LEU A 124 3.56 7.48 -3.37
N SER A 125 4.61 6.69 -3.65
CA SER A 125 5.29 6.67 -4.95
C SER A 125 4.34 6.28 -6.08
N GLN A 126 3.55 5.21 -5.90
CA GLN A 126 2.64 4.73 -6.95
C GLN A 126 1.55 5.73 -7.31
N ILE A 127 0.90 6.32 -6.32
CA ILE A 127 -0.16 7.31 -6.58
C ILE A 127 0.46 8.60 -7.15
N SER A 128 1.62 9.02 -6.62
CA SER A 128 2.31 10.23 -7.11
C SER A 128 2.71 10.10 -8.58
N SER A 129 3.23 8.94 -8.97
CA SER A 129 3.60 8.63 -10.36
C SER A 129 2.37 8.58 -11.28
N ARG A 130 1.33 7.79 -10.93
CA ARG A 130 0.11 7.65 -11.74
C ARG A 130 -0.61 8.97 -12.00
N LYS A 131 -0.52 9.92 -11.06
CA LYS A 131 -1.19 11.23 -11.14
C LYS A 131 -0.27 12.40 -11.47
N ASN A 132 1.03 12.16 -11.67
CA ASN A 132 2.04 13.22 -11.83
C ASN A 132 1.93 14.31 -10.75
N LEU A 133 1.85 13.89 -9.48
CA LEU A 133 1.59 14.80 -8.37
C LEU A 133 2.73 15.79 -8.16
N LYS A 134 2.34 17.02 -7.82
CA LYS A 134 3.28 18.04 -7.36
C LYS A 134 3.41 17.98 -5.84
N ARG A 135 4.32 18.77 -5.31
CA ARG A 135 4.64 18.81 -3.89
C ARG A 135 3.43 19.11 -2.98
N GLU A 136 2.59 20.07 -3.35
CA GLU A 136 1.38 20.43 -2.60
C GLU A 136 0.33 19.30 -2.59
N ASP A 137 0.33 18.48 -3.63
CA ASP A 137 -0.55 17.34 -3.76
C ASP A 137 -0.09 16.15 -2.90
N HIS A 138 1.22 16.01 -2.66
CA HIS A 138 1.75 14.99 -1.74
C HIS A 138 1.21 15.15 -0.32
N CYS A 139 1.08 16.39 0.17
CA CYS A 139 0.54 16.63 1.51
C CYS A 139 -0.96 16.31 1.55
N LYS A 140 -1.71 16.59 0.47
CA LYS A 140 -3.11 16.16 0.33
C LYS A 140 -3.26 14.65 0.27
N LEU A 141 -2.32 13.94 -0.36
CA LEU A 141 -2.30 12.47 -0.40
C LEU A 141 -2.05 11.86 0.98
N LEU A 142 -1.10 12.41 1.75
CA LEU A 142 -0.90 12.02 3.15
C LEU A 142 -2.16 12.28 3.99
N ASP A 143 -2.84 13.41 3.77
CA ASP A 143 -4.11 13.71 4.41
C ASP A 143 -5.22 12.72 4.00
N SER A 144 -5.28 12.30 2.73
CA SER A 144 -6.20 11.24 2.29
C SER A 144 -5.92 9.92 3.01
N LEU A 145 -4.66 9.47 3.03
CA LEU A 145 -4.27 8.23 3.72
C LEU A 145 -4.52 8.28 5.24
N SER A 146 -4.45 9.47 5.83
CA SER A 146 -4.72 9.69 7.26
C SER A 146 -6.21 9.86 7.57
N GLY A 147 -7.09 9.87 6.55
CA GLY A 147 -8.52 10.11 6.77
C GLY A 147 -8.83 11.56 7.19
N VAL A 148 -8.06 12.53 6.71
CA VAL A 148 -8.31 13.97 6.91
C VAL A 148 -9.11 14.58 5.73
N ASN A 149 -8.89 14.10 4.51
CA ASN A 149 -9.64 14.52 3.32
C ASN A 149 -9.91 13.34 2.37
N ALA A 150 -10.68 13.57 1.31
CA ALA A 150 -11.05 12.54 0.33
C ALA A 150 -10.44 12.76 -1.07
N VAL A 151 -9.43 13.64 -1.22
CA VAL A 151 -8.93 14.08 -2.54
C VAL A 151 -8.43 12.91 -3.39
N TYR A 152 -7.76 11.93 -2.78
CA TYR A 152 -7.21 10.74 -3.46
C TYR A 152 -7.86 9.43 -2.99
N GLU A 153 -9.06 9.48 -2.39
CA GLU A 153 -9.73 8.29 -1.83
C GLU A 153 -9.89 7.17 -2.86
N GLN A 154 -10.33 7.52 -4.07
CA GLN A 154 -10.53 6.54 -5.15
C GLN A 154 -9.21 5.90 -5.60
N ASP A 155 -8.12 6.67 -5.65
CA ASP A 155 -6.82 6.15 -6.07
C ASP A 155 -6.22 5.21 -5.01
N VAL A 156 -6.40 5.54 -3.73
CA VAL A 156 -6.05 4.67 -2.60
C VAL A 156 -6.87 3.38 -2.64
N ALA A 157 -8.20 3.49 -2.80
CA ALA A 157 -9.08 2.33 -2.87
C ALA A 157 -8.71 1.40 -4.04
N LYS A 158 -8.53 1.97 -5.24
CA LYS A 158 -8.08 1.21 -6.43
C LYS A 158 -6.77 0.49 -6.17
N LEU A 159 -5.81 1.14 -5.53
CA LEU A 159 -4.52 0.52 -5.22
C LEU A 159 -4.66 -0.65 -4.22
N PHE A 160 -5.54 -0.55 -3.21
CA PHE A 160 -5.72 -1.62 -2.22
C PHE A 160 -6.50 -2.81 -2.75
N THR A 161 -7.28 -2.63 -3.82
CA THR A 161 -8.07 -3.68 -4.47
C THR A 161 -7.43 -4.21 -5.76
N GLN A 162 -6.23 -3.74 -6.11
CA GLN A 162 -5.48 -4.30 -7.23
C GLN A 162 -5.07 -5.73 -6.88
N HIS A 163 -5.61 -6.70 -7.62
CA HIS A 163 -5.16 -8.08 -7.60
C HIS A 163 -3.97 -8.24 -8.56
N ASP A 164 -3.04 -9.13 -8.23
CA ASP A 164 -1.89 -9.47 -9.08
C ASP A 164 -2.31 -10.19 -10.39
N ASP A 165 -3.59 -10.56 -10.53
CA ASP A 165 -4.18 -10.97 -11.80
C ASP A 165 -4.52 -9.74 -12.66
N SER A 166 -3.48 -9.00 -13.10
CA SER A 166 -3.61 -8.16 -14.28
C SER A 166 -3.62 -9.03 -15.54
N GLY A 167 -4.68 -9.82 -15.66
CA GLY A 167 -5.29 -10.22 -16.92
C GLY A 167 -6.73 -9.73 -16.89
N ASN A 168 -6.99 -8.57 -17.49
CA ASN A 168 -8.31 -8.04 -17.89
C ASN A 168 -9.56 -8.63 -17.18
N LEU A 169 -9.80 -8.28 -15.91
CA LEU A 169 -11.06 -8.70 -15.25
C LEU A 169 -11.78 -7.61 -14.47
N ILE A 170 -11.46 -6.33 -14.72
CA ILE A 170 -12.43 -5.26 -14.46
C ILE A 170 -12.48 -4.37 -15.69
N HIS A 171 -13.32 -4.77 -16.65
CA HIS A 171 -13.86 -3.82 -17.60
C HIS A 171 -14.55 -2.72 -16.79
N THR A 172 -14.09 -1.49 -16.96
CA THR A 172 -14.81 -0.35 -16.41
C THR A 172 -16.23 -0.33 -17.00
N GLU A 173 -17.23 0.13 -16.26
CA GLU A 173 -18.61 0.23 -16.78
C GLU A 173 -18.68 1.05 -18.09
N GLU A 174 -17.67 1.89 -18.33
CA GLU A 174 -17.44 2.65 -19.56
C GLU A 174 -17.04 1.77 -20.77
N GLU A 175 -16.30 0.66 -20.57
CA GLU A 175 -15.98 -0.32 -21.62
C GLU A 175 -17.15 -1.26 -21.95
N ILE A 176 -18.08 -1.48 -21.02
CA ILE A 176 -19.30 -2.27 -21.26
C ILE A 176 -20.33 -1.44 -22.06
N ALA A 177 -20.34 -0.12 -21.87
CA ALA A 177 -21.26 0.79 -22.56
C ALA A 177 -20.81 1.17 -23.98
N LEU A 178 -19.50 1.19 -24.23
CA LEU A 178 -18.92 1.44 -25.54
C LEU A 178 -18.46 0.11 -26.11
N GLY A 179 -19.41 -0.62 -26.71
CA GLY A 179 -19.17 -1.89 -27.38
C GLY A 179 -17.88 -1.82 -28.20
N SER A 180 -16.91 -2.62 -27.81
CA SER A 180 -15.65 -2.78 -28.51
C SER A 180 -15.94 -3.32 -29.91
N ASP A 181 -15.72 -2.47 -30.92
CA ASP A 181 -15.56 -2.86 -32.31
C ASP A 181 -14.27 -3.72 -32.41
N GLU A 182 -14.39 -4.99 -32.07
CA GLU A 182 -13.38 -5.99 -32.43
C GLU A 182 -13.64 -6.40 -33.88
N ASN A 183 -12.74 -5.95 -34.75
CA ASN A 183 -12.68 -6.31 -36.15
C ASN A 183 -12.69 -7.83 -36.30
N GLU A 184 -13.59 -8.30 -37.15
CA GLU A 184 -13.64 -9.63 -37.74
C GLU A 184 -12.26 -10.03 -38.26
N ASP A 185 -11.73 -11.15 -37.76
CA ASP A 185 -11.02 -12.10 -38.59
C ASP A 185 -11.37 -13.51 -38.09
N ASP A 186 -12.01 -14.24 -39.01
CA ASP A 186 -12.48 -15.60 -38.91
C ASP A 186 -11.41 -16.57 -38.39
N GLU A 187 -11.74 -17.32 -37.34
CA GLU A 187 -11.61 -18.79 -37.37
C GLU A 187 -12.42 -19.41 -36.21
N SER A 188 -13.54 -20.03 -36.61
CA SER A 188 -14.45 -20.79 -35.74
C SER A 188 -13.74 -21.92 -35.00
N ILE A 189 -13.56 -21.77 -33.68
CA ILE A 189 -13.30 -22.86 -32.73
C ILE A 189 -14.38 -22.84 -31.66
N LEU A 190 -15.60 -23.27 -32.03
CA LEU A 190 -16.60 -23.69 -31.04
C LEU A 190 -17.50 -24.74 -31.69
N GLY A 191 -16.97 -25.96 -31.68
CA GLY A 191 -17.70 -27.17 -31.98
C GLY A 191 -18.81 -27.41 -30.97
N GLY A 192 -20.02 -27.53 -31.50
CA GLY A 192 -21.15 -28.34 -31.04
C GLY A 192 -21.37 -28.53 -29.55
N TYR A 193 -22.45 -27.95 -29.04
CA TYR A 193 -23.41 -28.64 -28.16
C TYR A 193 -24.75 -27.90 -28.20
N ALA A 194 -25.61 -28.29 -29.16
CA ALA A 194 -27.04 -27.96 -29.14
C ALA A 194 -27.82 -29.27 -29.07
N GLY A 195 -28.04 -29.75 -27.85
CA GLY A 195 -29.05 -30.76 -27.53
C GLY A 195 -30.14 -30.07 -26.72
N GLY A 196 -31.37 -30.05 -27.23
CA GLY A 196 -32.50 -29.53 -26.47
C GLY A 196 -33.73 -29.16 -27.28
N ARG A 197 -34.49 -30.18 -27.68
CA ARG A 197 -35.90 -30.19 -28.15
C ARG A 197 -36.26 -29.44 -29.43
#